data_AF-A0A3P7IGT2-F1
#
_entry.id   AF-A0A3P7IGT2-F1
#
_cell.length_a   1.000
_cell.length_b   1.000
_cell.length_c   1.000
_cell.angle_alpha   90.00
_cell.angle_beta   90.00
_cell.angle_gamma   90.00
#
_symmetry.space_group_name_H-M   'P 1'
#
loop_
_entity.id
_entity.type
_entity.pdbx_description
1 polymer ?
#
loop_
_entity_poly.entity_id
_entity_poly.type
_entity_poly.pdbx_seq_one_letter_code
_entity_poly.pdbx_strand_id
1 'polypeptide(L)'
;MHAKKTAFVVEHDFIMATYLADRVIVFDGEPSVHATARKPQSLQEGMNRFLKMLEITFRRDSESYRPRINKKDSMKDIEQKKSGQFFFLDEA
;
A
#
# COMPACT_ATOMS: atom_id res chain seq x y z
N MET A 1 -18.06 -8.35 20.22
CA MET A 1 -19.04 -7.25 20.23
C MET A 1 -18.50 -6.14 19.32
N HIS A 2 -18.95 -6.04 18.07
CA HIS A 2 -18.61 -4.89 17.23
C HIS A 2 -19.48 -3.71 17.67
N ALA A 3 -18.93 -2.82 18.49
CA ALA A 3 -19.50 -1.48 18.58
C ALA A 3 -19.37 -0.89 17.17
N LYS A 4 -20.48 -0.71 16.45
CA LYS A 4 -20.54 -0.25 15.05
C LYS A 4 -20.03 1.20 14.92
N LYS A 5 -18.75 1.40 15.21
CA LYS A 5 -18.06 2.68 15.18
C LYS A 5 -17.14 2.67 13.97
N THR A 6 -17.08 3.82 13.32
CA THR A 6 -16.15 4.07 12.22
C THR A 6 -15.05 4.99 12.72
N ALA A 7 -13.84 4.81 12.21
CA ALA A 7 -12.70 5.64 12.52
C ALA A 7 -11.95 5.96 11.22
N PHE A 8 -11.42 7.18 11.14
CA PHE A 8 -10.42 7.54 10.15
C PHE A 8 -9.07 7.55 10.85
N VAL A 9 -8.11 6.84 10.28
CA VAL A 9 -6.75 6.72 10.82
C VAL A 9 -5.78 7.22 9.75
N VAL A 10 -4.83 8.05 10.15
CA VAL A 10 -3.76 8.58 9.28
C VAL A 10 -2.46 7.98 9.76
N GLU A 11 -1.79 7.21 8.90
CA GLU A 11 -0.56 6.51 9.22
C GLU A 11 0.51 6.76 8.17
N HIS A 12 1.77 6.72 8.62
CA HIS A 12 2.94 6.66 7.74
C HIS A 12 3.52 5.23 7.63
N ASP A 13 3.14 4.32 8.53
CA ASP A 13 3.55 2.93 8.50
C ASP A 13 2.58 2.09 7.66
N PHE A 14 3.09 1.49 6.59
CA PHE A 14 2.34 0.60 5.70
C PHE A 14 1.77 -0.63 6.40
N ILE A 15 2.54 -1.25 7.30
CA ILE A 15 2.13 -2.50 7.95
C ILE A 15 0.92 -2.20 8.84
N MET A 16 1.01 -1.15 9.65
CA MET A 16 -0.07 -0.72 10.51
C MET A 16 -1.30 -0.28 9.72
N ALA A 17 -1.12 0.49 8.63
CA ALA A 17 -2.21 0.88 7.75
C ALA A 17 -2.92 -0.33 7.13
N THR A 18 -2.17 -1.32 6.64
CA THR A 18 -2.76 -2.54 6.02
C THR A 18 -3.44 -3.46 7.03
N TYR A 19 -3.01 -3.44 8.29
CA TYR A 19 -3.60 -4.27 9.35
C TYR A 19 -4.90 -3.69 9.92
N LEU A 20 -5.01 -2.36 9.97
CA LEU A 20 -6.16 -1.66 10.55
C LEU A 20 -7.24 -1.29 9.52
N ALA A 21 -6.88 -1.12 8.24
CA ALA A 21 -7.77 -0.51 7.27
C ALA A 21 -8.56 -1.54 6.44
N ASP A 22 -9.88 -1.36 6.41
CA ASP A 22 -10.76 -2.02 5.44
C ASP A 22 -10.73 -1.32 4.07
N ARG A 23 -10.54 0.00 4.08
CA ARG A 23 -10.48 0.87 2.88
C ARG A 23 -9.43 1.95 3.06
N VAL A 24 -8.84 2.37 1.95
CA VAL A 24 -7.75 3.36 1.95
C VAL A 24 -8.12 4.54 1.09
N ILE A 25 -7.75 5.74 1.56
CA ILE A 25 -7.81 6.99 0.80
C ILE A 25 -6.37 7.38 0.51
N VAL A 26 -6.01 7.38 -0.77
CA VAL A 26 -4.67 7.80 -1.20
C VAL A 26 -4.69 9.28 -1.52
N PHE A 27 -3.71 10.01 -0.97
CA PHE A 27 -3.47 11.40 -1.31
C PHE A 27 -2.36 11.47 -2.37
N ASP A 28 -2.59 12.26 -3.43
CA ASP A 28 -1.59 12.54 -4.45
C ASP A 28 -1.38 14.04 -4.66
N GLY A 29 -0.18 14.44 -5.08
CA GLY A 29 0.17 15.83 -5.30
C GLY A 29 1.60 16.16 -4.91
N GLU A 30 1.91 17.44 -4.89
CA GLU A 30 3.23 17.98 -4.54
C GLU A 30 3.18 18.64 -3.15
N PRO A 31 4.02 18.20 -2.19
CA PRO A 31 4.05 18.77 -0.85
C PRO A 31 4.22 20.29 -0.87
N SER A 32 3.45 20.99 -0.05
CA SER A 32 3.42 22.47 0.02
C SER A 32 2.90 23.19 -1.24
N VAL A 33 2.43 22.48 -2.27
CA VAL A 33 1.85 23.07 -3.49
C VAL A 33 0.38 22.68 -3.64
N HIS A 34 0.08 21.39 -3.78
CA HIS A 34 -1.29 20.91 -3.89
C HIS A 34 -1.41 19.44 -3.45
N ALA A 35 -2.58 19.06 -2.94
CA ALA A 35 -2.90 17.68 -2.59
C ALA A 35 -4.34 17.35 -3.00
N THR A 36 -4.54 16.18 -3.61
CA THR A 36 -5.85 15.65 -4.00
C THR A 36 -6.13 14.37 -3.22
N ALA A 37 -7.23 14.36 -2.47
CA ALA A 37 -7.74 13.16 -1.83
C ALA A 37 -8.54 12.33 -2.84
N ARG A 38 -8.16 11.06 -3.03
CA ARG A 38 -8.91 10.13 -3.90
C ARG A 38 -10.16 9.61 -3.19
N LYS A 39 -11.09 9.06 -3.95
CA LYS A 39 -12.22 8.28 -3.39
C LYS A 39 -11.69 7.09 -2.57
N PRO A 40 -12.39 6.63 -1.52
CA PRO A 40 -12.02 5.42 -0.80
C PRO A 40 -11.93 4.22 -1.76
N GLN A 41 -10.80 3.51 -1.73
CA GLN A 41 -10.52 2.35 -2.56
C GLN A 41 -10.31 1.11 -1.69
N SER A 42 -10.26 -0.07 -2.32
CA SER A 42 -9.83 -1.28 -1.63
C SER A 42 -8.36 -1.15 -1.19
N LEU A 43 -7.98 -1.93 -0.18
CA LEU A 43 -6.60 -1.95 0.32
C LEU A 43 -5.61 -2.25 -0.81
N GLN A 44 -5.89 -3.24 -1.65
CA GLN A 44 -5.01 -3.63 -2.76
C GLN A 44 -4.84 -2.52 -3.80
N GLU A 45 -5.94 -1.91 -4.26
CA GLU A 45 -5.89 -0.84 -5.27
C GLU A 45 -5.18 0.41 -4.74
N GLY A 46 -5.53 0.82 -3.50
CA GLY A 46 -4.93 1.98 -2.86
C GLY A 46 -3.42 1.81 -2.65
N MET A 47 -3.01 0.67 -2.12
CA MET A 47 -1.59 0.38 -1.88
C MET A 47 -0.80 0.28 -3.19
N ASN A 48 -1.34 -0.40 -4.22
CA ASN A 48 -0.68 -0.47 -5.52
C ASN A 48 -0.50 0.92 -6.14
N ARG A 49 -1.51 1.80 -6.02
CA ARG A 49 -1.40 3.17 -6.52
C ARG A 49 -0.34 3.97 -5.76
N PHE A 50 -0.37 3.90 -4.43
CA PHE A 50 0.56 4.61 -3.58
C PHE A 50 2.01 4.18 -3.84
N LEU A 51 2.26 2.86 -3.88
CA LEU A 51 3.59 2.30 -4.12
C LEU A 51 4.09 2.58 -5.54
N LYS A 52 3.18 2.59 -6.53
CA LYS A 52 3.51 3.00 -7.90
C LYS A 52 3.98 4.44 -7.98
N MET A 53 3.39 5.35 -7.21
CA MET A 53 3.84 6.76 -7.17
C MET A 53 5.25 6.90 -6.58
N LEU A 54 5.61 6.03 -5.63
CA LEU A 54 6.96 6.01 -5.04
C LEU A 54 7.97 5.22 -5.87
N GLU A 55 7.54 4.53 -6.93
CA GLU A 55 8.35 3.61 -7.73
C GLU A 55 9.03 2.49 -6.90
N ILE A 56 8.40 2.07 -5.81
CA ILE A 56 8.89 1.06 -4.87
C ILE A 56 7.98 -0.17 -4.96
N THR A 57 8.57 -1.37 -4.88
CA THR A 57 7.82 -2.62 -4.81
C THR A 57 8.13 -3.39 -3.52
N PHE A 58 7.14 -4.15 -3.04
CA PHE A 58 7.29 -5.01 -1.87
C PHE A 58 7.10 -6.47 -2.24
N ARG A 59 7.90 -7.33 -1.60
CA ARG A 59 7.71 -8.77 -1.60
C ARG A 59 7.36 -9.25 -0.20
N ARG A 60 6.63 -10.35 -0.11
CA ARG A 60 6.41 -11.03 1.16
C ARG A 60 7.49 -12.09 1.37
N ASP A 61 8.01 -12.15 2.59
CA ASP A 61 8.92 -13.20 3.00
C ASP A 61 8.12 -14.48 3.33
N SER A 62 8.54 -15.63 2.81
CA SER A 62 7.77 -16.89 2.90
C SER A 62 7.71 -17.49 4.31
N GLU A 63 8.69 -17.18 5.16
CA GLU A 63 8.75 -17.71 6.53
C GLU A 63 8.11 -16.74 7.52
N SER A 64 8.47 -15.45 7.42
CA SER A 64 8.02 -14.43 8.39
C SER A 64 6.75 -13.71 7.99
N TYR A 65 6.25 -13.91 6.77
CA TYR A 65 5.13 -13.18 6.17
C TYR A 65 5.30 -11.66 6.18
N ARG A 66 6.51 -11.17 6.46
CA ARG A 66 6.80 -9.74 6.59
C ARG A 66 6.96 -9.12 5.21
N PRO A 67 6.33 -7.98 4.94
CA PRO A 67 6.59 -7.23 3.73
C PRO A 67 8.04 -6.69 3.78
N ARG A 68 8.81 -6.98 2.74
CA ARG A 68 10.19 -6.51 2.55
C ARG A 68 10.26 -5.68 1.27
N ILE A 69 10.89 -4.53 1.36
CA ILE A 69 11.15 -3.66 0.22
C ILE A 69 12.14 -4.34 -0.75
N ASN A 70 11.85 -4.25 -2.05
CA ASN A 70 12.80 -4.67 -3.07
C ASN A 70 13.88 -3.61 -3.29
N LYS A 71 15.09 -4.05 -3.66
CA LYS A 71 16.12 -3.12 -4.13
C LYS A 71 15.69 -2.56 -5.48
N LYS A 72 15.88 -1.25 -5.64
CA LYS A 72 15.60 -0.54 -6.90
C LYS A 72 16.32 -1.24 -8.06
N ASP A 73 15.60 -1.45 -9.16
CA ASP A 73 16.09 -2.05 -10.40
C ASP A 73 16.60 -3.51 -10.25
N SER A 74 16.28 -4.17 -9.13
CA SER A 74 16.50 -5.61 -9.02
C SER A 74 15.58 -6.37 -9.98
N MET A 75 15.99 -7.58 -10.38
CA MET A 75 15.17 -8.43 -11.28
C MET A 75 13.73 -8.58 -10.81
N LYS A 76 13.52 -8.77 -9.49
CA LYS A 76 12.19 -8.88 -8.87
C LYS A 76 11.43 -7.55 -8.88
N ASP A 77 12.10 -6.42 -8.68
CA ASP A 77 11.49 -5.09 -8.75
C ASP A 77 10.97 -4.80 -10.17
N ILE A 78 11.78 -5.11 -11.19
CA ILE A 78 11.43 -4.93 -12.60
C ILE A 78 10.24 -5.83 -12.98
N GLU A 79 10.25 -7.08 -12.55
CA GLU A 79 9.17 -8.04 -12.79
C GLU A 79 7.85 -7.58 -12.16
N GLN A 80 7.88 -7.15 -10.90
CA GLN A 80 6.70 -6.64 -10.19
C GLN A 80 6.17 -5.31 -10.78
N LYS A 81 7.07 -4.42 -11.19
CA LYS A 81 6.68 -3.19 -11.91
C LYS A 81 6.02 -3.51 -13.25
N LYS A 82 6.51 -4.50 -13.98
CA LYS A 82 5.93 -4.97 -15.25
C LYS A 82 4.56 -5.63 -15.07
N SER A 83 4.39 -6.42 -14.01
CA SER A 83 3.09 -7.05 -13.70
C SER A 83 2.07 -6.04 -13.15
N GLY A 84 2.52 -4.86 -12.71
CA GLY A 84 1.67 -3.85 -12.08
C GLY A 84 1.26 -4.23 -10.64
N GLN A 85 1.85 -5.28 -10.08
CA GLN A 85 1.59 -5.74 -8.72
C GLN A 85 2.73 -5.28 -7.79
N PHE A 86 2.47 -4.19 -7.07
CA PHE A 86 3.42 -3.58 -6.13
C PHE A 86 3.22 -4.10 -4.69
N PHE A 87 2.02 -4.63 -4.41
CA PHE A 87 1.61 -5.14 -3.11
C PHE A 87 0.83 -6.45 -3.26
N PHE A 88 1.17 -7.43 -2.40
CA PHE A 88 0.51 -8.72 -2.31
C PHE A 88 -0.21 -8.82 -0.96
N LEU A 89 -1.52 -9.09 -1.01
CA LEU A 89 -2.31 -9.52 0.13
C LEU A 89 -2.48 -11.02 0.01
N ASP A 90 -2.17 -11.79 1.05
CA ASP A 90 -2.60 -13.19 1.06
C ASP A 90 -4.12 -13.22 1.17
N GLU A 91 -4.77 -14.03 0.34
CA GLU A 91 -6.03 -14.64 0.73
C GLU A 91 -5.68 -15.70 1.79
N ALA A 92 -6.22 -15.53 2.99
CA ALA A 92 -6.16 -16.54 4.05
C ALA A 92 -6.91 -17.81 3.66
#